data_AF-A4U378-F1
#
_entry.id   AF-A4U378-F1
#
_cell.length_a   1.000
_cell.length_b   1.000
_cell.length_c   1.000
_cell.angle_alpha   90.00
_cell.angle_beta   90.00
_cell.angle_gamma   90.00
#
_symmetry.space_group_name_H-M   'P 1'
#
loop_
_entity.id
_entity.type
_entity.pdbx_description
1 polymer ?
#
loop_
_entity_poly.entity_id
_entity_poly.type
_entity_poly.pdbx_seq_one_letter_code
_entity_poly.pdbx_strand_id
1 'polypeptide(L)'
;MNAEPQVFQELEKATSMVMTARRLLATGTTVDLSALEGRVRSVCESVVELPRETGQDMIPALEKLIADLDRLAELVAERMEPPPAQIVAVDEGPA
;
A
#
# COMPACT_ATOMS: atom_id res chain seq x y z
N MET A 1 21.96 21.67 -2.41
CA MET A 1 21.49 20.66 -1.43
C MET A 1 21.35 19.36 -2.19
N ASN A 2 21.97 18.28 -1.72
CA ASN A 2 21.93 16.97 -2.38
C ASN A 2 20.53 16.37 -2.19
N ALA A 3 19.63 16.59 -3.15
CA ALA A 3 18.25 16.12 -3.10
C ALA A 3 18.15 14.59 -3.18
N GLU A 4 19.11 13.95 -3.86
CA GLU A 4 19.16 12.52 -4.14
C GLU A 4 19.08 11.64 -2.87
N PRO A 5 19.94 11.80 -1.85
CA PRO A 5 19.85 11.01 -0.62
C PRO A 5 18.52 11.23 0.13
N GLN A 6 17.87 12.38 -0.07
CA GLN A 6 16.61 12.67 0.58
C GLN A 6 15.44 11.94 -0.09
N VAL A 7 15.43 11.82 -1.42
CA VAL A 7 14.39 11.04 -2.13
C VAL A 7 14.46 9.55 -1.76
N PHE A 8 15.67 8.99 -1.65
CA PHE A 8 15.85 7.61 -1.17
C PHE A 8 15.29 7.41 0.25
N GLN A 9 15.56 8.34 1.17
CA GLN A 9 15.02 8.25 2.54
C GLN A 9 13.50 8.35 2.58
N GLU A 10 12.88 9.21 1.76
CA GLU A 10 11.43 9.32 1.69
C GLU A 10 10.79 8.05 1.10
N LEU A 11 11.44 7.43 0.10
CA LEU A 11 11.04 6.14 -0.46
C LEU A 11 11.13 5.00 0.57
N GLU A 12 12.20 4.94 1.35
CA GLU A 12 12.35 3.96 2.44
C GLU A 12 11.28 4.14 3.51
N LYS A 13 10.98 5.39 3.90
CA LYS A 13 9.89 5.70 4.84
C LYS A 13 8.54 5.25 4.30
N ALA A 14 8.23 5.56 3.04
CA ALA A 14 6.99 5.10 2.39
C ALA A 14 6.88 3.57 2.45
N THR A 15 7.95 2.87 2.08
CA THR A 15 8.00 1.40 2.13
C THR A 15 7.76 0.86 3.54
N SER A 16 8.37 1.47 4.55
CA SER A 16 8.17 1.10 5.96
C SER A 16 6.73 1.32 6.44
N MET A 17 6.10 2.42 6.02
CA MET A 17 4.69 2.71 6.30
C MET A 17 3.77 1.67 5.68
N VAL A 18 4.00 1.29 4.41
CA VAL A 18 3.23 0.23 3.74
C VAL A 18 3.36 -1.10 4.49
N MET A 19 4.58 -1.51 4.85
CA MET A 19 4.80 -2.75 5.62
C MET A 19 4.07 -2.74 6.96
N THR A 20 4.08 -1.59 7.65
CA THR A 20 3.41 -1.43 8.94
C THR A 20 1.90 -1.50 8.78
N ALA A 21 1.33 -0.79 7.79
CA ALA A 21 -0.09 -0.82 7.49
C ALA A 21 -0.58 -2.24 7.17
N ARG A 22 0.15 -2.98 6.33
CA ARG A 22 -0.17 -4.39 6.00
C ARG A 22 -0.19 -5.28 7.24
N ARG A 23 0.80 -5.14 8.14
CA ARG A 23 0.84 -5.91 9.40
C ARG A 23 -0.35 -5.59 10.30
N LEU A 24 -0.68 -4.31 10.46
CA LEU A 24 -1.80 -3.87 11.28
C LEU A 24 -3.15 -4.35 10.71
N LEU A 25 -3.34 -4.26 9.39
CA LEU A 25 -4.53 -4.79 8.73
C LEU A 25 -4.63 -6.31 8.88
N ALA A 26 -3.52 -7.04 8.80
CA ALA A 26 -3.49 -8.49 9.02
C ALA A 26 -3.94 -8.86 10.44
N THR A 27 -3.65 -8.03 11.45
CA THR A 27 -4.15 -8.24 12.83
C THR A 27 -5.59 -7.77 13.06
N GLY A 28 -6.28 -7.27 12.02
CA GLY A 28 -7.64 -6.74 12.12
C GLY A 28 -7.74 -5.32 12.65
N THR A 29 -6.61 -4.61 12.74
CA THR A 29 -6.58 -3.21 13.14
C THR A 29 -6.98 -2.33 11.96
N THR A 30 -7.89 -1.38 12.17
CA THR A 30 -8.19 -0.34 11.19
C THR A 30 -7.03 0.63 11.08
N VAL A 31 -6.62 0.96 9.86
CA VAL A 31 -5.50 1.86 9.58
C VAL A 31 -5.98 3.02 8.73
N ASP A 32 -5.62 4.25 9.11
CA ASP A 32 -5.76 5.42 8.23
C ASP A 32 -4.57 5.46 7.25
N LEU A 33 -4.88 5.40 5.96
CA LEU A 33 -3.90 5.40 4.88
C LEU A 33 -3.66 6.80 4.28
N SER A 34 -4.33 7.84 4.77
CA SER A 34 -4.17 9.22 4.27
C SER A 34 -2.72 9.72 4.34
N ALA A 35 -2.04 9.42 5.45
CA ALA A 35 -0.63 9.76 5.64
C ALA A 35 0.30 9.03 4.66
N LEU A 36 -0.04 7.79 4.29
CA LEU A 36 0.70 7.00 3.29
C LEU A 36 0.50 7.60 1.90
N GLU A 37 -0.73 7.95 1.53
CA GLU A 37 -1.02 8.61 0.25
C GLU A 37 -0.20 9.89 0.07
N GLY A 38 -0.20 10.77 1.08
CA GLY A 38 0.57 12.01 1.05
C GLY A 38 2.07 11.78 0.89
N ARG A 39 2.62 10.75 1.54
CA ARG A 39 4.04 10.37 1.42
C ARG A 39 4.36 9.87 0.01
N VAL A 40 3.56 8.93 -0.52
CA VAL A 40 3.79 8.35 -1.85
C VAL A 40 3.74 9.44 -2.92
N ARG A 41 2.77 10.36 -2.84
CA ARG A 41 2.68 11.52 -3.73
C ARG A 41 3.97 12.34 -3.71
N SER A 42 4.47 12.69 -2.53
CA SER A 42 5.70 13.48 -2.38
C SER A 42 6.93 12.75 -2.95
N VAL A 43 7.03 11.43 -2.78
CA VAL A 43 8.08 10.61 -3.41
C VAL A 43 7.98 10.68 -4.93
N CYS A 44 6.78 10.48 -5.50
CA CYS A 44 6.57 10.55 -6.95
C CYS A 44 6.95 11.91 -7.52
N GLU A 45 6.53 13.01 -6.88
CA GLU A 45 6.90 14.37 -7.28
C GLU A 45 8.43 14.56 -7.25
N SER A 46 9.08 14.10 -6.18
CA SER A 46 10.53 14.24 -6.03
C SER A 46 11.32 13.43 -7.06
N VAL A 47 10.86 12.22 -7.40
CA VAL A 47 11.51 11.34 -8.39
C VAL A 47 11.45 11.95 -9.80
N VAL A 48 10.35 12.61 -10.16
CA VAL A 48 10.20 13.24 -11.48
C VAL A 48 11.22 14.38 -11.70
N GLU A 49 11.68 15.01 -10.62
CA GLU A 49 12.68 16.08 -10.68
C GLU A 49 14.14 15.58 -10.70
N LEU A 50 14.36 14.27 -10.56
CA LEU A 50 15.72 13.72 -10.53
C LEU A 50 16.36 13.65 -11.92
N PRO A 51 17.70 13.79 -12.00
CA PRO A 51 18.45 13.42 -13.19
C PRO A 51 18.17 11.97 -13.57
N ARG A 52 18.16 11.68 -14.88
CA ARG A 52 17.83 10.34 -15.40
C ARG A 52 18.70 9.24 -14.81
N GLU A 53 20.00 9.50 -14.66
CA GLU A 53 20.98 8.56 -14.10
C GLU A 53 20.61 8.18 -12.67
N THR A 54 20.33 9.16 -11.81
CA THR A 54 19.88 8.95 -10.43
C THR A 54 18.53 8.26 -10.36
N GLY A 55 17.58 8.66 -11.22
CA GLY A 55 16.26 8.04 -11.28
C GLY A 55 16.33 6.56 -11.67
N GLN A 56 17.29 6.17 -12.51
CA GLN A 56 17.51 4.76 -12.89
C GLN A 56 17.94 3.90 -11.71
N ASP A 57 18.79 4.41 -10.82
CA ASP A 57 19.23 3.69 -9.62
C ASP A 57 18.08 3.47 -8.62
N MET A 58 17.00 4.26 -8.71
CA MET A 58 15.83 4.15 -7.85
C MET A 58 14.78 3.14 -8.34
N ILE A 59 14.84 2.71 -9.61
CA ILE A 59 13.84 1.83 -10.22
C ILE A 59 13.56 0.59 -9.37
N PRO A 60 14.56 -0.18 -8.90
CA PRO A 60 14.28 -1.40 -8.14
C PRO A 60 13.53 -1.13 -6.83
N ALA A 61 13.83 0.01 -6.18
CA ALA A 61 13.17 0.39 -4.93
C ALA A 61 11.73 0.88 -5.17
N LEU A 62 11.48 1.58 -6.28
CA LEU A 62 10.14 2.01 -6.70
C LEU A 62 9.25 0.82 -7.09
N GLU A 63 9.78 -0.13 -7.86
CA GLU A 63 9.07 -1.37 -8.21
C GLU A 63 8.68 -2.16 -6.96
N LYS A 64 9.57 -2.23 -5.97
CA LYS A 64 9.27 -2.84 -4.68
C LYS A 64 8.14 -2.11 -3.95
N LEU A 65 8.18 -0.78 -3.89
CA LEU A 65 7.11 0.01 -3.27
C LEU A 65 5.76 -0.26 -3.97
N ILE A 66 5.73 -0.30 -5.30
CA ILE A 66 4.52 -0.60 -6.08
C ILE A 66 3.97 -1.98 -5.70
N ALA A 67 4.81 -3.02 -5.74
CA ALA A 67 4.39 -4.38 -5.38
C ALA A 67 3.88 -4.48 -3.93
N ASP A 68 4.44 -3.68 -3.02
CA ASP A 68 4.00 -3.64 -1.63
C ASP A 68 2.66 -2.87 -1.47
N LEU A 69 2.43 -1.83 -2.27
CA LEU A 69 1.15 -1.11 -2.35
C LEU A 69 0.04 -1.98 -2.96
N ASP A 70 0.34 -2.77 -4.00
CA ASP A 70 -0.61 -3.69 -4.61
C ASP A 70 -1.09 -4.74 -3.59
N ARG A 71 -0.16 -5.34 -2.84
CA ARG A 71 -0.50 -6.26 -1.74
C ARG A 71 -1.29 -5.61 -0.62
N LEU A 72 -1.06 -4.31 -0.37
CA LEU A 72 -1.85 -3.56 0.60
C LEU A 72 -3.29 -3.36 0.08
N ALA A 73 -3.46 -3.05 -1.21
CA ALA A 73 -4.76 -2.91 -1.84
C ALA A 73 -5.56 -4.22 -1.80
N GLU A 74 -4.93 -5.37 -2.08
CA GLU A 74 -5.54 -6.70 -1.94
C GLU A 74 -6.06 -6.94 -0.52
N LEU A 75 -5.24 -6.71 0.50
CA LEU A 75 -5.63 -6.87 1.92
C LEU A 75 -6.79 -5.95 2.32
N VAL A 76 -6.83 -4.73 1.78
CA VAL A 76 -7.92 -3.79 2.03
C VAL A 76 -9.20 -4.29 1.35
N ALA A 77 -9.11 -4.80 0.12
CA ALA A 77 -10.26 -5.34 -0.63
C ALA A 77 -10.88 -6.56 0.07
N GLU A 78 -10.06 -7.52 0.52
CA GLU A 78 -10.51 -8.70 1.28
C GLU A 78 -11.29 -8.34 2.55
N ARG A 79 -11.00 -7.18 3.14
CA ARG A 79 -11.69 -6.70 4.35
C ARG A 79 -12.96 -5.91 4.05
N MET A 80 -13.05 -5.30 2.87
CA MET A 80 -14.24 -4.56 2.44
C MET A 80 -15.29 -5.46 1.78
N GLU A 81 -14.90 -6.62 1.25
CA GLU A 81 -15.85 -7.62 0.78
C GLU A 81 -16.65 -8.20 1.96
N PRO A 82 -17.99 -8.08 1.98
CA PRO A 82 -18.79 -8.75 2.99
C PRO A 82 -18.59 -10.27 2.84
N PRO A 83 -18.49 -11.04 3.93
CA PRO A 83 -18.46 -12.49 3.83
C PRO A 83 -19.69 -12.95 3.02
N PRO A 84 -19.56 -13.93 2.12
CA PRO A 84 -20.68 -14.39 1.32
C PRO A 84 -21.82 -14.72 2.29
N ALA A 85 -22.96 -14.07 2.08
CA ALA A 85 -24.14 -14.27 2.90
C ALA A 85 -24.38 -15.79 2.97
N GLN A 86 -24.20 -16.38 4.15
CA GLN A 86 -24.53 -17.79 4.35
C GLN A 86 -26.00 -17.92 3.97
N ILE A 87 -26.26 -18.56 2.83
CA ILE A 87 -27.61 -18.92 2.43
C ILE A 87 -28.05 -19.95 3.47
N VAL A 88 -28.67 -19.47 4.54
CA VAL A 88 -29.41 -20.33 5.45
C VAL A 88 -30.54 -20.92 4.61
N ALA A 89 -30.35 -22.16 4.17
CA ALA A 89 -31.41 -22.95 3.58
C ALA A 89 -32.54 -23.01 4.61
N VAL A 90 -33.56 -22.19 4.42
CA VAL A 90 -34.83 -22.36 5.10
C VAL A 90 -35.40 -23.65 4.51
N ASP A 91 -35.19 -24.75 5.24
CA ASP A 91 -35.86 -26.02 5.01
C ASP A 91 -37.36 -25.78 5.30
N GLU A 92 -38.09 -25.32 4.29
CA GLU A 92 -39.55 -25.33 4.30
C GLU A 92 -39.98 -26.80 4.15
N GLY A 93 -40.21 -27.44 5.29
CA GLY A 93 -40.72 -28.82 5.36
C GLY A 93 -42.10 -28.96 4.70
N PRO A 94 -42.42 -30.12 4.11
CA PRO A 94 -43.70 -30.30 3.44
C PRO A 94 -44.83 -30.56 4.46
N ALA A 95 -45.95 -29.87 4.21
CA ALA A 95 -47.26 -30.11 4.82
C ALA A 95 -47.89 -31.43 4.35
#